data_AF-A0A1D6NMU2-F1
#
_entry.id   AF-A0A1D6NMU2-F1
#
_cell.length_a   1.000
_cell.length_b   1.000
_cell.length_c   1.000
_cell.angle_alpha   90.00
_cell.angle_beta   90.00
_cell.angle_gamma   90.00
#
_symmetry.space_group_name_H-M   'P 1'
#
loop_
_entity.id
_entity.type
_entity.pdbx_description
1 polymer ?
#
loop_
_entity_poly.entity_id
_entity_poly.type
_entity_poly.pdbx_seq_one_letter_code
_entity_poly.pdbx_strand_id
1 'polypeptide(L)' 'MSLKKLQGVLLGLSNTAGVLAGVFGTAATGYILQKGSWDSVFKVSVVLYIVGTVVWNVFSTGEKILE' A
#
# COMPACT_ATOMS: atom_id res chain seq x y z
N MET A 1 -8.39 -30.29 0.34
CA MET A 1 -8.01 -29.34 1.41
C MET A 1 -8.13 -27.94 0.81
N SER A 2 -9.06 -27.13 1.33
CA SER A 2 -9.82 -26.14 0.55
C SER A 2 -9.10 -24.81 0.28
N LEU A 3 -9.11 -24.37 -1.00
CA LEU A 3 -8.62 -23.05 -1.49
C LEU A 3 -9.02 -21.86 -0.60
N LYS A 4 -10.17 -21.96 0.09
CA LYS A 4 -10.66 -20.96 1.04
C LYS A 4 -9.68 -20.67 2.20
N LYS A 5 -8.87 -21.65 2.63
CA LYS A 5 -7.93 -21.46 3.74
C LYS A 5 -6.73 -20.61 3.33
N LEU A 6 -6.23 -20.76 2.09
CA LEU A 6 -5.15 -19.93 1.53
C LEU A 6 -5.62 -18.50 1.26
N GLN A 7 -6.83 -18.33 0.74
CA GLN A 7 -7.45 -16.99 0.58
C GLN A 7 -7.59 -16.27 1.92
N GLY A 8 -7.98 -16.98 2.99
CA GLY A 8 -8.06 -16.42 4.33
C GLY A 8 -6.70 -16.00 4.91
N VAL A 9 -5.65 -16.79 4.69
CA VAL A 9 -4.28 -16.44 5.13
C VAL A 9 -3.73 -15.24 4.35
N LEU A 10 -3.94 -15.20 3.03
CA LEU A 10 -3.55 -14.06 2.19
C LEU A 10 -4.28 -12.77 2.62
N LEU A 11 -5.58 -12.86 2.92
CA LEU A 11 -6.36 -11.74 3.43
C LEU A 11 -5.85 -11.24 4.80
N GLY A 12 -5.47 -12.16 5.69
CA GLY A 12 -4.84 -11.83 6.97
C GLY A 12 -3.52 -11.09 6.80
N LEU A 13 -2.64 -11.61 5.93
CA LEU A 13 -1.36 -10.97 5.58
C LEU A 13 -1.54 -9.56 5.00
N SER A 14 -2.50 -9.37 4.09
CA SER A 14 -2.82 -8.04 3.53
C SER A 14 -3.27 -7.04 4.60
N ASN A 15 -4.07 -7.48 5.58
CA ASN A 15 -4.47 -6.62 6.70
C ASN A 15 -3.26 -6.22 7.56
N THR A 16 -2.38 -7.16 7.90
CA THR A 16 -1.16 -6.86 8.66
C THR A 16 -0.26 -5.89 7.88
N ALA A 17 -0.05 -6.13 6.59
CA ALA A 17 0.73 -5.23 5.74
C ALA A 17 0.12 -3.82 5.67
N GLY A 18 -1.21 -3.72 5.55
CA GLY A 18 -1.93 -2.45 5.54
C GLY A 18 -1.80 -1.67 6.86
N VAL A 19 -1.93 -2.36 8.00
CA VAL A 19 -1.76 -1.74 9.33
C VAL A 19 -0.32 -1.25 9.52
N LEU A 20 0.67 -2.08 9.18
CA LEU A 20 2.07 -1.69 9.25
C LEU A 20 2.37 -0.46 8.38
N ALA A 21 1.90 -0.46 7.13
CA ALA A 21 2.04 0.68 6.24
C ALA A 21 1.41 1.97 6.82
N GLY A 22 0.24 1.85 7.48
CA GLY A 22 -0.40 2.98 8.16
C GLY A 22 0.39 3.53 9.35
N VAL A 23 0.94 2.64 10.19
CA VAL A 23 1.79 3.03 11.34
C VAL A 23 3.06 3.73 10.85
N PHE A 24 3.74 3.15 9.87
CA PHE A 24 4.94 3.77 9.28
C PHE A 24 4.61 5.09 8.58
N GLY A 25 3.49 5.17 7.86
CA GLY A 25 3.06 6.40 7.19
C GLY A 25 2.79 7.54 8.18
N THR A 26 2.17 7.23 9.33
CA THR A 26 1.92 8.22 10.40
C THR A 26 3.23 8.69 11.04
N ALA A 27 4.14 7.76 11.36
CA ALA A 27 5.44 8.09 11.92
C ALA A 27 6.30 8.93 10.96
N ALA A 28 6.32 8.55 9.67
CA ALA A 28 7.03 9.28 8.63
C ALA A 28 6.46 10.70 8.44
N THR A 29 5.13 10.84 8.44
CA THR A 29 4.45 12.15 8.36
C THR A 29 4.83 13.02 9.55
N GLY A 30 4.82 12.48 10.77
CA GLY A 30 5.25 13.18 11.97
C GLY A 30 6.71 13.65 11.90
N TYR A 31 7.60 12.79 11.41
CA TYR A 31 9.02 13.14 11.22
C TYR A 31 9.22 14.24 10.16
N ILE A 32 8.48 14.18 9.04
CA ILE A 32 8.53 15.21 7.99
C ILE A 32 8.02 16.55 8.54
N LEU A 33 6.93 16.54 9.30
CA LEU A 33 6.36 17.76 9.89
C LEU A 33 7.30 18.41 10.91
N GLN A 34 8.03 17.62 11.69
CA GLN A 34 8.98 18.15 12.66
C GLN A 34 10.12 18.94 12.01
N LYS A 35 10.44 18.66 10.74
CA LYS A 35 11.59 19.26 10.03
C LYS A 35 11.22 20.08 8.80
N GLY A 36 9.95 20.09 8.41
CA GLY A 36 9.48 20.61 7.14
C GLY A 36 8.04 21.14 7.19
N SER A 37 7.43 21.29 6.02
CA SER A 37 6.07 21.81 5.87
C SER A 37 5.12 20.72 5.35
N TRP A 38 3.81 20.95 5.47
CA TRP A 38 2.78 20.08 4.91
C TRP A 38 2.91 19.87 3.39
N ASP A 39 3.51 20.81 2.67
CA ASP A 39 3.85 20.65 1.25
C ASP A 39 4.74 19.42 1.00
N SER A 40 5.73 19.17 1.88
CA SER A 40 6.61 18.02 1.77
C SER A 40 5.88 16.70 2.00
N VAL A 41 4.87 16.69 2.88
CA VAL A 41 4.01 15.51 3.09
C VAL A 41 3.21 15.20 1.85
N PHE A 42 2.57 16.21 1.24
CA PHE A 42 1.81 16.00 0.01
C PHE A 42 2.69 15.51 -1.13
N LYS A 43 3.91 16.04 -1.26
CA LYS A 43 4.88 15.58 -2.26
C LYS A 43 5.25 14.11 -2.06
N VAL A 44 5.47 13.67 -0.82
CA VAL A 44 5.75 12.26 -0.50
C VAL A 44 4.53 11.37 -0.81
N SER A 45 3.32 11.81 -0.46
CA SER A 45 2.08 11.09 -0.80
C SER A 45 1.90 10.90 -2.30
N VAL A 46 2.15 11.94 -3.10
CA VAL A 46 2.10 11.85 -4.57
C VAL A 46 3.10 10.82 -5.10
N VAL A 47 4.34 10.84 -4.61
CA VAL A 47 5.36 9.84 -4.98
C VAL A 47 4.92 8.42 -4.60
N LEU A 48 4.37 8.23 -3.40
CA LEU A 48 3.86 6.94 -2.95
C LEU A 48 2.73 6.42 -3.85
N TYR A 49 1.79 7.28 -4.25
CA TYR A 49 0.73 6.91 -5.18
C TYR A 49 1.27 6.51 -6.54
N ILE A 50 2.20 7.29 -7.11
CA ILE A 50 2.82 6.96 -8.40
C ILE A 50 3.54 5.62 -8.33
N VAL A 51 4.35 5.38 -7.29
CA VAL A 51 5.03 4.10 -7.09
C VAL A 51 4.02 2.96 -6.96
N GLY A 52 2.94 3.16 -6.19
CA GLY A 52 1.84 2.20 -6.08
C GLY A 52 1.21 1.87 -7.43
N THR A 53 0.94 2.89 -8.25
CA THR A 53 0.42 2.72 -9.62
C THR A 53 1.39 1.97 -10.52
N VAL A 54 2.70 2.25 -10.43
CA VAL A 54 3.71 1.54 -11.23
C VAL A 54 3.80 0.07 -10.81
N VAL A 55 3.88 -0.20 -9.50
CA VAL A 55 3.87 -1.57 -8.97
C VAL A 55 2.59 -2.29 -9.40
N TRP A 56 1.44 -1.64 -9.30
CA TRP A 56 0.19 -2.20 -9.80
C TRP A 56 0.27 -2.53 -11.29
N ASN A 57 0.73 -1.60 -12.14
CA ASN A 57 0.84 -1.85 -13.59
C ASN A 57 1.81 -2.98 -13.94
N VAL A 58 2.89 -3.18 -13.18
CA VAL A 58 3.90 -4.22 -13.45
C VAL A 58 3.43 -5.59 -12.97
N PHE A 59 2.76 -5.67 -11.82
CA PHE A 59 2.44 -6.94 -11.15
C PHE A 59 0.96 -7.36 -11.27
N SER A 60 0.06 -6.48 -11.71
CA SER A 60 -1.33 -6.87 -11.97
C SER A 60 -1.41 -7.71 -13.25
N THR A 61 -1.72 -8.99 -13.09
CA THR A 61 -2.08 -9.87 -14.20
C THR A 61 -3.52 -9.58 -14.62
N GLY A 62 -3.68 -8.95 -15.79
CA GLY A 62 -4.99 -8.62 -16.38
C GLY A 62 -5.63 -9.78 -17.14
N GLU A 63 -5.67 -10.99 -16.58
CA GLU A 63 -6.52 -12.03 -17.16
C GLU A 63 -7.96 -11.52 -17.18
N LYS A 64 -8.61 -11.56 -18.35
CA LYS A 64 -10.04 -11.27 -18.46
C LYS A 64 -10.78 -12.36 -17.68
N ILE A 65 -11.29 -11.99 -16.50
CA ILE A 65 -12.04 -12.91 -15.63
C ILE A 65 -13.50 -13.10 -16.12
N LEU A 66 -13.97 -12.29 -17.08
CA LEU A 66 -15.32 -12.34 -17.64
C LEU A 66 -15.30 -12.32 -19.17
N GLU A 67 -15.81 -13.38 -19.80
CA GLU A 67 -16.65 -13.31 -21.00
C GLU A 67 -18.11 -13.45 -20.58
#